data_AF-A0A165DRE5-F1
#
_entry.id   AF-A0A165DRE5-F1
#
_cell.length_a   1.000
_cell.length_b   1.000
_cell.length_c   1.000
_cell.angle_alpha   90.00
_cell.angle_beta   90.00
_cell.angle_gamma   90.00
#
_symmetry.space_group_name_H-M   'P 1'
#
loop_
_entity.id
_entity.type
_entity.pdbx_description
1 polymer ?
#
loop_
_entity_poly.entity_id
_entity_poly.type
_entity_poly.pdbx_seq_one_letter_code
_entity_poly.pdbx_strand_id
1 'polypeptide(L)'
;MEERAKKEALLETRRLELEAAQSYFSSADACSEQDVVHLVSNLNAEIFQVVRTISDAFRATKRPTLDEKTRKTLKSLIGSSMMQCLLSFPHRNDTVVLEMALQFAMVAFIERAVSAWDMSIWKHGAFASVYDQMLGAECQTVTGRWRALARQHAPERERWKGIIENDLSYFSTSILLAAGGNGSIPQSVKESLVVIACMASQLRKMIGEDIVGSNYQVTVGRPGDEFSPNAMEDSCAVKGKPPKTGVRVFCPSELGLRRIEKGDSGAADIRAVTLVRSKVILEDFADELGLREILRCADKK
;
A
#
# COMPACT_ATOMS: atom_id res chain seq x y z
N MET A 1 -53.46 30.74 18.30
CA MET A 1 -53.11 29.29 18.22
C MET A 1 -52.17 29.02 17.05
N GLU A 2 -52.43 29.53 15.85
CA GLU A 2 -51.63 29.26 14.65
C GLU A 2 -50.16 29.74 14.73
N GLU A 3 -49.91 30.91 15.32
CA GLU A 3 -48.55 31.45 15.48
C GLU A 3 -47.68 30.61 16.44
N ARG A 4 -48.31 30.01 17.45
CA ARG A 4 -47.64 29.13 18.42
C ARG A 4 -47.25 27.81 17.77
N ALA A 5 -48.13 27.22 16.98
CA ALA A 5 -47.85 26.01 16.21
C ALA A 5 -46.72 26.23 15.18
N LYS A 6 -46.67 27.40 14.51
CA LYS A 6 -45.57 27.75 13.58
C LYS A 6 -44.23 27.88 14.30
N LYS A 7 -44.21 28.48 15.50
CA LYS A 7 -43.01 28.59 16.34
C LYS A 7 -42.53 27.22 16.83
N GLU A 8 -43.43 26.36 17.28
CA GLU A 8 -43.10 24.99 17.72
C GLU A 8 -42.54 24.14 16.56
N ALA A 9 -43.12 24.23 15.36
CA ALA A 9 -42.60 23.54 14.17
C ALA A 9 -41.19 24.03 13.75
N LEU A 10 -40.95 25.35 13.82
CA LEU A 10 -39.64 25.92 13.50
C LEU A 10 -38.58 25.49 14.52
N LEU A 11 -38.93 25.48 15.82
CA LEU A 11 -38.02 25.03 16.88
C LEU A 11 -37.66 23.56 16.70
N GLU A 12 -38.63 22.71 16.37
CA GLU A 12 -38.39 21.29 16.13
C GLU A 12 -37.47 21.08 14.91
N THR A 13 -37.68 21.85 13.84
CA THR A 13 -36.80 21.80 12.66
C THR A 13 -35.37 22.22 13.02
N ARG A 14 -35.21 23.30 13.79
CA ARG A 14 -33.88 23.75 14.25
C ARG A 14 -33.23 22.75 15.18
N ARG A 15 -33.99 22.09 16.05
CA ARG A 15 -33.50 21.01 16.92
C ARG A 15 -32.94 19.86 16.09
N LEU A 16 -33.71 19.40 15.09
CA LEU A 16 -33.29 18.32 14.19
C LEU A 16 -32.06 18.70 13.35
N GLU A 17 -32.00 19.92 12.82
CA GLU A 17 -30.83 20.44 12.10
C GLU A 17 -29.58 20.49 13.00
N LEU A 18 -29.75 20.95 14.24
CA LEU A 18 -28.66 21.04 15.21
C LEU A 18 -28.16 19.65 15.63
N GLU A 19 -29.07 18.71 15.87
CA GLU A 19 -28.74 17.32 16.20
C GLU A 19 -28.00 16.63 15.04
N ALA A 20 -28.46 16.85 13.80
CA ALA A 20 -27.77 16.36 12.62
C ALA A 20 -26.35 16.96 12.48
N ALA A 21 -26.20 18.27 12.70
CA ALA A 21 -24.90 18.94 12.67
C ALA A 21 -23.98 18.45 13.81
N GLN A 22 -24.49 18.32 15.02
CA GLN A 22 -23.73 17.82 16.17
C GLN A 22 -23.29 16.37 15.95
N SER A 23 -24.17 15.51 15.43
CA SER A 23 -23.82 14.14 15.05
C SER A 23 -22.71 14.12 13.98
N TYR A 24 -22.80 15.00 12.98
CA TYR A 24 -21.80 15.11 11.93
C TYR A 24 -20.43 15.58 12.44
N PHE A 25 -20.40 16.54 13.37
CA PHE A 25 -19.16 17.16 13.86
C PHE A 25 -18.54 16.50 15.11
N SER A 26 -19.30 15.76 15.91
CA SER A 26 -18.85 15.27 17.23
C SER A 26 -18.15 13.91 17.24
N SER A 27 -18.06 13.19 16.11
CA SER A 27 -17.40 11.88 16.12
C SER A 27 -15.89 12.02 16.40
N ALA A 28 -15.48 11.62 17.61
CA ALA A 28 -14.08 11.40 17.93
C ALA A 28 -13.52 10.25 17.07
N ASP A 29 -12.22 10.27 16.79
CA ASP A 29 -11.55 9.20 16.07
C ASP A 29 -11.65 7.90 16.88
N ALA A 30 -12.00 6.79 16.22
CA ALA A 30 -12.20 5.50 16.90
C ALA A 30 -10.89 4.74 17.16
N CYS A 31 -9.77 5.20 16.62
CA CYS A 31 -8.43 4.69 16.91
C CYS A 31 -7.39 5.83 16.84
N SER A 32 -6.21 5.58 17.42
CA SER A 32 -5.12 6.56 17.49
C SER A 32 -4.13 6.44 16.33
N GLU A 33 -3.30 7.48 16.13
CA GLU A 33 -2.17 7.42 15.19
C GLU A 33 -1.19 6.28 15.52
N GLN A 34 -0.96 6.03 16.80
CA GLN A 34 -0.06 4.97 17.26
C GLN A 34 -0.59 3.59 16.84
N ASP A 35 -1.90 3.37 16.90
CA ASP A 35 -2.51 2.12 16.44
C ASP A 35 -2.26 1.90 14.95
N VAL A 36 -2.34 2.95 14.12
CA VAL A 36 -2.05 2.87 12.69
C VAL A 36 -0.56 2.56 12.44
N VAL A 37 0.34 3.24 13.15
CA VAL A 37 1.79 3.01 13.06
C VAL A 37 2.15 1.57 13.46
N HIS A 38 1.57 1.07 14.55
CA HIS A 38 1.77 -0.31 14.99
C HIS A 38 1.24 -1.31 13.97
N LEU A 39 0.05 -1.08 13.39
CA LEU A 39 -0.51 -1.98 12.39
C LEU A 39 0.35 -2.03 11.12
N VAL A 40 0.86 -0.89 10.63
CA VAL A 40 1.79 -0.86 9.48
C VAL A 40 3.08 -1.62 9.78
N SER A 41 3.62 -1.45 10.99
CA SER A 41 4.84 -2.15 11.40
C SER A 41 4.64 -3.66 11.49
N ASN A 42 3.51 -4.11 12.05
CA ASN A 42 3.16 -5.53 12.13
C ASN A 42 2.91 -6.11 10.73
N LEU A 43 2.25 -5.35 9.85
CA LEU A 43 2.03 -5.75 8.46
C LEU A 43 3.35 -5.96 7.70
N ASN A 44 4.32 -5.05 7.86
CA ASN A 44 5.66 -5.23 7.30
C ASN A 44 6.37 -6.47 7.84
N ALA A 45 6.28 -6.72 9.15
CA ALA A 45 6.88 -7.89 9.79
C ALA A 45 6.28 -9.21 9.25
N GLU A 46 4.95 -9.30 9.13
CA GLU A 46 4.30 -10.49 8.57
C GLU A 46 4.65 -10.71 7.09
N ILE A 47 4.68 -9.66 6.27
CA ILE A 47 5.14 -9.76 4.87
C ILE A 47 6.56 -10.32 4.83
N PHE A 48 7.47 -9.78 5.64
CA PHE A 48 8.85 -10.27 5.71
C PHE A 48 8.92 -11.77 6.07
N GLN A 49 8.18 -12.19 7.11
CA GLN A 49 8.17 -13.58 7.55
C GLN A 49 7.58 -14.53 6.50
N VAL A 50 6.52 -14.11 5.82
CA VAL A 50 5.94 -14.87 4.71
C VAL A 50 6.93 -15.05 3.59
N VAL A 51 7.61 -13.98 3.17
CA VAL A 51 8.61 -14.07 2.10
C VAL A 51 9.75 -15.00 2.47
N ARG A 52 10.22 -14.97 3.71
CA ARG A 52 11.24 -15.90 4.23
C ARG A 52 10.75 -17.34 4.14
N THR A 53 9.55 -17.61 4.66
CA THR A 53 8.96 -18.95 4.63
C THR A 53 8.79 -19.49 3.20
N ILE A 54 8.35 -18.65 2.26
CA ILE A 54 8.24 -19.01 0.84
C ILE A 54 9.62 -19.35 0.26
N SER A 55 10.62 -18.53 0.55
CA SER A 55 11.97 -18.67 -0.01
C SER A 55 12.70 -19.89 0.55
N ASP A 56 12.55 -20.20 1.84
CA ASP A 56 13.11 -21.40 2.46
C ASP A 56 12.51 -22.70 1.88
N ALA A 57 11.21 -22.66 1.55
CA ALA A 57 10.49 -23.76 0.91
C ALA A 57 10.74 -23.85 -0.61
N PHE A 58 11.33 -22.82 -1.22
CA PHE A 58 11.51 -22.77 -2.67
C PHE A 58 12.47 -23.84 -3.17
N ARG A 59 12.08 -24.52 -4.25
CA ARG A 59 12.91 -25.48 -4.95
C ARG A 59 12.81 -25.22 -6.45
N ALA A 60 13.93 -24.88 -7.07
CA ALA A 60 14.01 -24.76 -8.52
C ALA A 60 13.90 -26.16 -9.14
N THR A 61 12.89 -26.39 -9.99
CA THR A 61 12.62 -27.70 -10.60
C THR A 61 12.94 -27.67 -12.08
N LYS A 62 12.19 -26.89 -12.86
CA LYS A 62 12.38 -26.55 -14.29
C LYS A 62 11.45 -25.38 -14.59
N ARG A 63 11.88 -24.42 -15.42
CA ARG A 63 11.08 -23.23 -15.73
C ARG A 63 9.74 -23.59 -16.39
N PRO A 64 8.61 -23.39 -15.72
CA PRO A 64 7.33 -23.35 -16.39
C PRO A 64 7.27 -22.09 -17.25
N THR A 65 6.62 -22.17 -18.40
CA THR A 65 6.28 -20.97 -19.18
C THR A 65 5.12 -20.26 -18.50
N LEU A 66 5.38 -19.09 -17.92
CA LEU A 66 4.31 -18.14 -17.56
C LEU A 66 3.45 -17.86 -18.79
N ASP A 67 2.13 -17.96 -18.62
CA ASP A 67 1.20 -17.47 -19.64
C ASP A 67 1.34 -15.94 -19.78
N GLU A 68 1.02 -15.45 -20.98
CA GLU A 68 1.25 -14.04 -21.32
C GLU A 68 0.42 -13.07 -20.47
N LYS A 69 -0.79 -13.49 -20.04
CA LYS A 69 -1.63 -12.66 -19.17
C LYS A 69 -0.98 -12.50 -17.80
N THR A 70 -0.53 -13.60 -17.18
CA THR A 70 0.16 -13.56 -15.89
C THR A 70 1.46 -12.77 -15.96
N ARG A 71 2.23 -12.95 -17.04
CA ARG A 71 3.45 -12.17 -17.29
C ARG A 71 3.15 -10.67 -17.35
N LYS A 72 2.11 -10.26 -18.09
CA LYS A 72 1.72 -8.86 -18.22
C LYS A 72 1.25 -8.27 -16.88
N THR A 73 0.41 -9.00 -16.15
CA THR A 73 -0.07 -8.56 -14.82
C THR A 73 1.09 -8.40 -13.85
N LEU A 74 1.98 -9.40 -13.76
CA LEU A 74 3.13 -9.34 -12.87
C LEU A 74 4.07 -8.19 -13.25
N LYS A 75 4.39 -8.03 -14.54
CA LYS A 75 5.18 -6.90 -15.04
C LYS A 75 4.55 -5.54 -14.70
N SER A 76 3.22 -5.43 -14.70
CA SER A 76 2.53 -4.19 -14.30
C SER A 76 2.65 -3.90 -12.80
N LEU A 77 2.80 -4.93 -11.98
CA LEU A 77 2.92 -4.83 -10.52
C LEU A 77 4.36 -4.48 -10.10
N ILE A 78 5.34 -5.27 -10.54
CA ILE A 78 6.76 -5.19 -10.12
C ILE A 78 7.68 -4.49 -11.15
N GLY A 79 7.16 -4.07 -12.30
CA GLY A 79 7.93 -3.41 -13.34
C GLY A 79 8.80 -4.33 -14.19
N SER A 80 9.31 -3.78 -15.30
CA SER A 80 10.12 -4.52 -16.28
C SER A 80 11.44 -5.02 -15.70
N SER A 81 12.14 -4.18 -14.94
CA SER A 81 13.49 -4.49 -14.45
C SER A 81 13.49 -5.67 -13.47
N MET A 82 12.60 -5.64 -12.47
CA MET A 82 12.46 -6.76 -11.53
C MET A 82 11.98 -8.03 -12.24
N MET A 83 11.03 -7.92 -13.17
CA MET A 83 10.57 -9.07 -13.96
C MET A 83 11.74 -9.72 -14.73
N GLN A 84 12.61 -8.92 -15.34
CA GLN A 84 13.76 -9.42 -16.08
C GLN A 84 14.79 -10.09 -15.16
N CYS A 85 15.06 -9.51 -13.99
CA CYS A 85 15.92 -10.10 -12.97
C CYS A 85 15.37 -11.45 -12.51
N LEU A 86 14.08 -11.49 -12.14
CA LEU A 86 13.39 -12.70 -11.73
C LEU A 86 13.45 -13.80 -12.79
N LEU A 87 13.28 -13.44 -14.07
CA LEU A 87 13.36 -14.38 -15.19
C LEU A 87 14.78 -14.77 -15.59
N SER A 88 15.84 -14.15 -15.11
CA SER A 88 17.20 -14.43 -15.61
C SER A 88 18.13 -14.95 -14.53
N PHE A 89 17.86 -14.59 -13.27
CA PHE A 89 18.70 -14.94 -12.13
C PHE A 89 18.63 -16.45 -11.82
N PRO A 90 19.76 -17.09 -11.46
CA PRO A 90 19.82 -18.51 -11.14
C PRO A 90 19.40 -18.80 -9.69
N HIS A 91 18.09 -18.83 -9.42
CA HIS A 91 17.50 -19.00 -8.07
C HIS A 91 17.77 -20.33 -7.36
N ARG A 92 18.50 -21.26 -7.97
CA ARG A 92 18.80 -22.58 -7.37
C ARG A 92 19.77 -22.46 -6.20
N ASN A 93 20.67 -21.48 -6.25
CA ASN A 93 21.76 -21.31 -5.30
C ASN A 93 21.54 -20.14 -4.34
N ASP A 94 20.73 -19.17 -4.74
CA ASP A 94 20.49 -17.93 -4.01
C ASP A 94 19.07 -17.42 -4.29
N THR A 95 18.29 -17.20 -3.24
CA THR A 95 16.89 -16.73 -3.30
C THR A 95 16.76 -15.22 -3.16
N VAL A 96 17.84 -14.45 -3.11
CA VAL A 96 17.78 -12.99 -2.85
C VAL A 96 16.86 -12.26 -3.83
N VAL A 97 16.96 -12.54 -5.13
CA VAL A 97 16.09 -11.88 -6.14
C VAL A 97 14.64 -12.36 -6.04
N LEU A 98 14.41 -13.62 -5.66
CA LEU A 98 13.08 -14.15 -5.38
C LEU A 98 12.45 -13.42 -4.19
N GLU A 99 13.19 -13.26 -3.09
CA GLU A 99 12.76 -12.53 -1.89
C GLU A 99 12.43 -11.07 -2.22
N MET A 100 13.31 -10.38 -2.95
CA MET A 100 13.09 -9.01 -3.39
C MET A 100 11.82 -8.88 -4.24
N ALA A 101 11.59 -9.80 -5.18
CA ALA A 101 10.40 -9.78 -6.03
C ALA A 101 9.11 -10.05 -5.25
N LEU A 102 9.13 -11.00 -4.31
CA LEU A 102 7.98 -11.30 -3.45
C LEU A 102 7.63 -10.11 -2.54
N GLN A 103 8.62 -9.54 -1.85
CA GLN A 103 8.42 -8.36 -1.00
C GLN A 103 7.88 -7.19 -1.81
N PHE A 104 8.50 -6.86 -2.94
CA PHE A 104 8.03 -5.81 -3.82
C PHE A 104 6.57 -6.04 -4.21
N ALA A 105 6.24 -7.21 -4.74
CA ALA A 105 4.88 -7.50 -5.18
C ALA A 105 3.85 -7.34 -4.05
N MET A 106 4.11 -7.90 -2.87
CA MET A 106 3.20 -7.81 -1.73
C MET A 106 3.04 -6.37 -1.24
N VAL A 107 4.15 -5.65 -1.02
CA VAL A 107 4.14 -4.26 -0.53
C VAL A 107 3.46 -3.33 -1.54
N ALA A 108 3.79 -3.42 -2.82
CA ALA A 108 3.19 -2.59 -3.85
C ALA A 108 1.73 -2.94 -4.13
N PHE A 109 1.31 -4.18 -3.91
CA PHE A 109 -0.10 -4.56 -4.01
C PHE A 109 -0.90 -4.04 -2.82
N ILE A 110 -0.39 -4.22 -1.60
CA ILE A 110 -1.06 -3.79 -0.37
C ILE A 110 -1.22 -2.26 -0.33
N GLU A 111 -0.19 -1.50 -0.73
CA GLU A 111 -0.31 -0.04 -0.86
C GLU A 111 -1.48 0.32 -1.78
N ARG A 112 -1.54 -0.26 -2.99
CA ARG A 112 -2.63 0.00 -3.93
C ARG A 112 -3.98 -0.41 -3.35
N ALA A 113 -4.09 -1.57 -2.72
CA ALA A 113 -5.34 -2.07 -2.15
C ALA A 113 -5.87 -1.19 -0.99
N VAL A 114 -4.98 -0.71 -0.13
CA VAL A 114 -5.32 0.17 1.00
C VAL A 114 -5.69 1.59 0.52
N SER A 115 -4.98 2.08 -0.51
CA SER A 115 -5.22 3.38 -1.13
C SER A 115 -6.46 3.40 -2.03
N ALA A 116 -6.90 2.25 -2.56
CA ALA A 116 -8.01 2.17 -3.50
C ALA A 116 -9.36 2.60 -2.91
N TRP A 117 -10.13 3.35 -3.70
CA TRP A 117 -11.47 3.81 -3.37
C TRP A 117 -12.57 2.82 -3.77
N ASP A 118 -12.32 2.05 -4.82
CA ASP A 118 -13.23 1.04 -5.36
C ASP A 118 -12.42 -0.18 -5.85
N MET A 119 -13.11 -1.23 -6.30
CA MET A 119 -12.48 -2.50 -6.74
C MET A 119 -11.58 -2.37 -7.97
N SER A 120 -11.58 -1.21 -8.64
CA SER A 120 -10.62 -0.86 -9.66
C SER A 120 -9.30 -0.44 -9.02
N ILE A 121 -8.68 -1.32 -8.22
CA ILE A 121 -7.40 -1.11 -7.52
C ILE A 121 -6.31 -0.54 -8.44
N TRP A 122 -6.42 -0.85 -9.74
CA TRP A 122 -5.48 -0.48 -10.79
C TRP A 122 -5.80 0.84 -11.50
N LYS A 123 -6.86 1.56 -11.12
CA LYS A 123 -7.32 2.78 -11.79
C LYS A 123 -7.52 3.91 -10.79
N HIS A 124 -7.15 5.12 -11.20
CA HIS A 124 -7.51 6.32 -10.46
C HIS A 124 -8.99 6.62 -10.70
N GLY A 125 -9.83 6.19 -9.77
CA GLY A 125 -11.28 6.35 -9.88
C GLY A 125 -11.76 7.78 -9.66
N ALA A 126 -13.03 8.04 -10.01
CA ALA A 126 -13.68 9.33 -9.80
C ALA A 126 -13.66 9.76 -8.33
N PHE A 127 -13.84 8.82 -7.38
CA PHE A 127 -13.78 9.10 -5.95
C PHE A 127 -12.43 9.64 -5.48
N ALA A 128 -11.32 9.12 -6.02
CA ALA A 128 -9.99 9.61 -5.69
C ALA A 128 -9.82 11.07 -6.16
N SER A 129 -10.25 11.38 -7.37
CA SER A 129 -10.19 12.75 -7.92
C SER A 129 -11.06 13.73 -7.12
N VAL A 130 -12.27 13.33 -6.74
CA VAL A 130 -13.15 14.14 -5.87
C VAL A 130 -12.50 14.36 -4.51
N TYR A 131 -11.93 13.31 -3.91
CA TYR A 131 -11.25 13.43 -2.63
C TYR A 131 -10.08 14.40 -2.67
N ASP A 132 -9.22 14.33 -3.70
CA ASP A 132 -8.07 15.22 -3.82
C ASP A 132 -8.49 16.68 -3.97
N GLN A 133 -9.57 16.95 -4.71
CA GLN A 133 -10.16 18.29 -4.82
C GLN A 133 -10.72 18.77 -3.48
N MET A 134 -11.45 17.92 -2.75
CA MET A 134 -11.96 18.24 -1.41
C MET A 134 -10.82 18.45 -0.40
N LEU A 135 -9.72 17.73 -0.54
CA LEU A 135 -8.55 17.88 0.31
C LEU A 135 -7.91 19.26 0.12
N GLY A 136 -7.92 19.81 -1.09
CA GLY A 136 -7.52 21.20 -1.34
C GLY A 136 -8.56 22.21 -0.88
N ALA A 137 -9.84 22.02 -1.21
CA ALA A 137 -10.86 23.07 -1.10
C ALA A 137 -11.55 23.19 0.27
N GLU A 138 -11.73 22.08 0.99
CA GLU A 138 -12.60 22.02 2.17
C GLU A 138 -11.81 22.03 3.49
N CYS A 139 -12.46 22.14 4.65
CA CYS A 139 -11.78 21.95 5.94
C CYS A 139 -11.57 20.45 6.26
N GLN A 140 -10.61 20.13 7.13
CA GLN A 140 -10.27 18.74 7.46
C GLN A 140 -11.48 17.93 7.94
N THR A 141 -12.33 18.53 8.77
CA THR A 141 -13.52 17.89 9.31
C THR A 141 -14.48 17.44 8.21
N VAL A 142 -14.74 18.31 7.22
CA VAL A 142 -15.62 18.00 6.07
C VAL A 142 -14.98 16.92 5.17
N THR A 143 -13.72 17.11 4.77
CA THR A 143 -13.01 16.15 3.91
C THR A 143 -12.93 14.76 4.56
N GLY A 144 -12.59 14.70 5.85
CA GLY A 144 -12.48 13.46 6.60
C GLY A 144 -13.82 12.72 6.70
N ARG A 145 -14.92 13.42 7.04
CA ARG A 145 -16.25 12.80 7.15
C ARG A 145 -16.73 12.29 5.81
N TRP A 146 -16.53 13.07 4.75
CA TRP A 146 -16.87 12.62 3.41
C TRP A 146 -16.13 11.34 3.04
N ARG A 147 -14.81 11.27 3.29
CA ARG A 147 -14.02 10.06 3.06
C ARG A 147 -14.57 8.85 3.83
N ALA A 148 -14.86 9.04 5.11
CA ALA A 148 -15.36 7.98 5.98
C ALA A 148 -16.70 7.42 5.46
N LEU A 149 -17.66 8.30 5.17
CA LEU A 149 -18.97 7.90 4.62
C LEU A 149 -18.84 7.27 3.24
N ALA A 150 -18.03 7.85 2.35
CA ALA A 150 -17.82 7.33 1.00
C ALA A 150 -17.21 5.92 1.03
N ARG A 151 -16.24 5.66 1.93
CA ARG A 151 -15.64 4.33 2.08
C ARG A 151 -16.57 3.34 2.78
N GLN A 152 -17.32 3.79 3.80
CA GLN A 152 -18.29 2.96 4.52
C GLN A 152 -19.40 2.45 3.60
N HIS A 153 -19.86 3.29 2.67
CA HIS A 153 -20.92 2.96 1.71
C HIS A 153 -20.39 2.52 0.34
N ALA A 154 -19.08 2.28 0.21
CA ALA A 154 -18.50 1.80 -1.04
C ALA A 154 -19.09 0.43 -1.41
N PRO A 155 -19.38 0.19 -2.70
CA PRO A 155 -19.83 -1.11 -3.16
C PRO A 155 -18.83 -2.21 -2.79
N GLU A 156 -19.35 -3.40 -2.48
CA GLU A 156 -18.55 -4.61 -2.29
C GLU A 156 -17.54 -4.57 -1.13
N ARG A 157 -17.76 -3.71 -0.12
CA ARG A 157 -16.91 -3.58 1.08
C ARG A 157 -16.49 -4.93 1.69
N GLU A 158 -17.43 -5.85 1.82
CA GLU A 158 -17.21 -7.15 2.45
C GLU A 158 -16.33 -8.11 1.62
N ARG A 159 -16.07 -7.80 0.33
CA ARG A 159 -15.24 -8.63 -0.56
C ARG A 159 -13.76 -8.28 -0.51
N TRP A 160 -13.38 -7.12 0.03
CA TRP A 160 -12.00 -6.63 0.01
C TRP A 160 -11.00 -7.64 0.57
N LYS A 161 -11.31 -8.24 1.72
CA LYS A 161 -10.43 -9.25 2.34
C LYS A 161 -10.15 -10.41 1.38
N GLY A 162 -11.21 -10.99 0.80
CA GLY A 162 -11.06 -12.13 -0.11
C GLY A 162 -10.32 -11.77 -1.40
N ILE A 163 -10.48 -10.56 -1.91
CA ILE A 163 -9.73 -10.06 -3.06
C ILE A 163 -8.25 -9.93 -2.72
N ILE A 164 -7.92 -9.30 -1.59
CA ILE A 164 -6.54 -9.13 -1.15
C ILE A 164 -5.86 -10.49 -0.95
N GLU A 165 -6.54 -11.44 -0.30
CA GLU A 165 -6.04 -12.80 -0.10
C GLU A 165 -5.78 -13.52 -1.44
N ASN A 166 -6.76 -13.51 -2.35
CA ASN A 166 -6.65 -14.18 -3.65
C ASN A 166 -5.53 -13.60 -4.50
N ASP A 167 -5.41 -12.27 -4.56
CA ASP A 167 -4.39 -11.59 -5.35
C ASP A 167 -2.98 -11.79 -4.75
N LEU A 168 -2.83 -11.75 -3.42
CA LEU A 168 -1.56 -12.10 -2.77
C LEU A 168 -1.11 -13.53 -3.10
N SER A 169 -2.05 -14.49 -3.05
CA SER A 169 -1.79 -15.88 -3.40
C SER A 169 -1.43 -16.03 -4.89
N TYR A 170 -2.15 -15.33 -5.77
CA TYR A 170 -1.90 -15.31 -7.20
C TYR A 170 -0.51 -14.74 -7.53
N PHE A 171 -0.14 -13.59 -6.96
CA PHE A 171 1.16 -12.97 -7.20
C PHE A 171 2.31 -13.83 -6.67
N SER A 172 2.15 -14.39 -5.47
CA SER A 172 3.15 -15.29 -4.88
C SER A 172 3.39 -16.52 -5.76
N THR A 173 2.31 -17.17 -6.22
CA THR A 173 2.36 -18.32 -7.13
C THR A 173 3.04 -17.95 -8.45
N SER A 174 2.66 -16.80 -9.03
CA SER A 174 3.18 -16.32 -10.30
C SER A 174 4.68 -16.01 -10.23
N ILE A 175 5.15 -15.44 -9.13
CA ILE A 175 6.56 -15.14 -8.89
C ILE A 175 7.38 -16.42 -8.72
N LEU A 176 6.85 -17.41 -7.98
CA LEU A 176 7.49 -18.72 -7.84
C LEU A 176 7.63 -19.44 -9.19
N LEU A 177 6.60 -19.36 -10.05
CA LEU A 177 6.68 -19.88 -11.42
C LEU A 177 7.71 -19.10 -12.25
N ALA A 178 7.75 -17.77 -12.15
CA ALA A 178 8.72 -16.93 -12.85
C ALA A 178 10.17 -17.27 -12.49
N ALA A 179 10.42 -17.57 -11.22
CA ALA A 179 11.72 -17.99 -10.70
C ALA A 179 12.10 -19.44 -11.10
N GLY A 180 11.19 -20.19 -11.72
CA GLY A 180 11.41 -21.57 -12.16
C GLY A 180 11.09 -22.64 -11.12
N GLY A 181 10.27 -22.30 -10.13
CA GLY A 181 9.63 -23.25 -9.22
C GLY A 181 8.34 -23.84 -9.78
N ASN A 182 7.63 -24.59 -8.93
CA ASN A 182 6.37 -25.26 -9.28
C ASN A 182 5.11 -24.42 -8.96
N GLY A 183 5.26 -23.19 -8.45
CA GLY A 183 4.15 -22.32 -8.05
C GLY A 183 3.40 -22.78 -6.79
N SER A 184 3.87 -23.82 -6.10
CA SER A 184 3.21 -24.32 -4.90
C SER A 184 3.51 -23.42 -3.71
N ILE A 185 2.45 -23.01 -3.01
CA ILE A 185 2.52 -22.26 -1.76
C ILE A 185 2.16 -23.20 -0.60
N PRO A 186 3.03 -23.35 0.42
CA PRO A 186 2.74 -24.13 1.61
C PRO A 186 1.46 -23.67 2.32
N GLN A 187 0.79 -24.59 3.03
CA GLN A 187 -0.44 -24.28 3.76
C GLN A 187 -0.24 -23.19 4.83
N SER A 188 0.88 -23.24 5.56
CA SER A 188 1.26 -22.20 6.53
C SER A 188 1.37 -20.82 5.89
N VAL A 189 1.92 -20.75 4.67
CA VAL A 189 2.01 -19.48 3.94
C VAL A 189 0.62 -18.98 3.56
N LYS A 190 -0.29 -19.84 3.10
CA LYS A 190 -1.67 -19.43 2.80
C LYS A 190 -2.35 -18.84 4.02
N GLU A 191 -2.19 -19.46 5.19
CA GLU A 191 -2.70 -18.95 6.46
C GLU A 191 -2.11 -17.57 6.79
N SER A 192 -0.80 -17.39 6.63
CA SER A 192 -0.18 -16.07 6.82
C SER A 192 -0.66 -15.03 5.79
N LEU A 193 -0.95 -15.40 4.54
CA LEU A 193 -1.55 -14.49 3.55
C LEU A 193 -2.95 -14.03 3.98
N VAL A 194 -3.74 -14.90 4.62
CA VAL A 194 -5.03 -14.51 5.23
C VAL A 194 -4.81 -13.47 6.34
N VAL A 195 -3.78 -13.65 7.18
CA VAL A 195 -3.43 -12.69 8.25
C VAL A 195 -3.04 -11.34 7.65
N ILE A 196 -2.20 -11.31 6.61
CA ILE A 196 -1.85 -10.10 5.87
C ILE A 196 -3.10 -9.43 5.28
N ALA A 197 -4.00 -10.20 4.67
CA ALA A 197 -5.25 -9.66 4.11
C ALA A 197 -6.18 -9.06 5.17
N CYS A 198 -6.27 -9.68 6.35
CA CYS A 198 -6.99 -9.13 7.50
C CYS A 198 -6.40 -7.79 7.95
N MET A 199 -5.08 -7.73 8.15
CA MET A 199 -4.40 -6.51 8.59
C MET A 199 -4.49 -5.38 7.56
N ALA A 200 -4.33 -5.68 6.26
CA ALA A 200 -4.49 -4.70 5.19
C ALA A 200 -5.93 -4.15 5.14
N SER A 201 -6.94 -5.02 5.30
CA SER A 201 -8.35 -4.61 5.37
C SER A 201 -8.63 -3.74 6.59
N GLN A 202 -8.06 -4.10 7.75
CA GLN A 202 -8.15 -3.31 8.98
C GLN A 202 -7.48 -1.95 8.81
N LEU A 203 -6.29 -1.90 8.22
CA LEU A 203 -5.57 -0.66 7.97
C LEU A 203 -6.38 0.26 7.06
N ARG A 204 -6.97 -0.29 5.98
CA ARG A 204 -7.85 0.43 5.06
C ARG A 204 -9.04 1.07 5.79
N LYS A 205 -9.64 0.34 6.73
CA LYS A 205 -10.74 0.82 7.56
C LYS A 205 -10.27 1.91 8.52
N MET A 206 -9.16 1.70 9.22
CA MET A 206 -8.64 2.67 10.19
C MET A 206 -8.35 4.03 9.55
N ILE A 207 -7.57 4.05 8.47
CA ILE A 207 -7.18 5.32 7.83
C ILE A 207 -8.27 5.93 6.94
N GLY A 208 -9.26 5.12 6.56
CA GLY A 208 -10.29 5.49 5.60
C GLY A 208 -11.64 5.83 6.21
N GLU A 209 -11.95 5.27 7.38
CA GLU A 209 -13.28 5.34 8.00
C GLU A 209 -13.19 5.77 9.47
N ASP A 210 -12.33 5.11 10.25
CA ASP A 210 -12.34 5.24 11.71
C ASP A 210 -11.64 6.51 12.22
N ILE A 211 -10.72 7.07 11.43
CA ILE A 211 -10.06 8.35 11.72
C ILE A 211 -10.57 9.42 10.77
N VAL A 212 -11.06 10.52 11.33
CA VAL A 212 -11.65 11.64 10.62
C VAL A 212 -10.84 12.93 10.84
N GLY A 213 -10.27 13.09 12.03
CA GLY A 213 -9.48 14.25 12.42
C GLY A 213 -8.17 14.41 11.66
N SER A 214 -7.69 13.38 10.96
CA SER A 214 -6.44 13.40 10.19
C SER A 214 -6.51 12.50 8.96
N ASN A 215 -5.67 12.79 7.96
CA ASN A 215 -5.54 11.92 6.79
C ASN A 215 -4.21 11.19 6.82
N TYR A 216 -4.26 9.88 6.62
CA TYR A 216 -3.08 9.04 6.52
C TYR A 216 -3.02 8.42 5.14
N GLN A 217 -1.80 8.26 4.64
CA GLN A 217 -1.53 7.60 3.37
C GLN A 217 -0.40 6.60 3.56
N VAL A 218 -0.65 5.36 3.10
CA VAL A 218 0.39 4.36 2.95
C VAL A 218 1.28 4.78 1.78
N THR A 219 2.58 4.55 1.91
CA THR A 219 3.57 4.97 0.91
C THR A 219 4.54 3.83 0.61
N VAL A 220 5.10 3.84 -0.58
CA VAL A 220 6.15 2.93 -1.02
C VAL A 220 7.16 3.71 -1.86
N GLY A 221 8.45 3.42 -1.74
CA GLY A 221 9.44 3.98 -2.65
C GLY A 221 9.34 3.32 -4.02
N ARG A 222 9.01 4.09 -5.06
CA ARG A 222 8.77 3.51 -6.39
C ARG A 222 10.09 3.31 -7.13
N PRO A 223 10.22 2.25 -7.93
CA PRO A 223 11.40 2.07 -8.78
C PRO A 223 11.68 3.31 -9.63
N GLY A 224 12.92 3.78 -9.63
CA GLY A 224 13.39 4.95 -10.35
C GLY A 224 13.25 6.29 -9.60
N ASP A 225 12.52 6.35 -8.48
CA ASP A 225 12.47 7.53 -7.63
C ASP A 225 13.86 7.81 -7.03
N GLU A 226 14.18 9.08 -6.80
CA GLU A 226 15.39 9.46 -6.06
C GLU A 226 15.24 9.12 -4.58
N PHE A 227 16.27 8.53 -3.99
CA PHE A 227 16.26 8.17 -2.58
C PHE A 227 16.21 9.42 -1.69
N SER A 228 15.22 9.47 -0.81
CA SER A 228 15.05 10.56 0.15
C SER A 228 15.14 10.04 1.60
N PRO A 229 16.19 10.38 2.37
CA PRO A 229 16.37 9.86 3.74
C PRO A 229 15.29 10.34 4.74
N ASN A 230 14.53 11.38 4.38
CA ASN A 230 13.42 11.91 5.18
C ASN A 230 12.14 11.07 5.05
N ALA A 231 11.99 10.32 3.96
CA ALA A 231 10.79 9.51 3.68
C ALA A 231 11.11 8.01 3.53
N MET A 232 12.38 7.68 3.28
CA MET A 232 12.83 6.32 2.95
C MET A 232 13.99 5.89 3.84
N GLU A 233 14.13 4.58 3.97
CA GLU A 233 15.23 3.92 4.64
C GLU A 233 15.80 2.83 3.72
N ASP A 234 17.12 2.74 3.61
CA ASP A 234 17.78 1.71 2.80
C ASP A 234 17.85 0.39 3.59
N SER A 235 17.18 -0.65 3.07
CA SER A 235 17.14 -1.99 3.67
C SER A 235 18.51 -2.68 3.71
N CYS A 236 19.42 -2.27 2.84
CA CYS A 236 20.75 -2.86 2.69
C CYS A 236 21.85 -1.97 3.28
N ALA A 237 21.47 -0.94 4.03
CA ALA A 237 22.41 0.03 4.58
C ALA A 237 23.48 -0.64 5.47
N VAL A 238 24.74 -0.47 5.10
CA VAL A 238 25.87 -0.87 5.96
C VAL A 238 26.11 0.21 7.01
N LYS A 239 26.11 -0.17 8.29
CA LYS A 239 26.36 0.77 9.40
C LYS A 239 27.62 1.61 9.13
N GLY A 240 27.47 2.94 9.14
CA GLY A 240 28.56 3.89 8.96
C GLY A 240 28.85 4.31 7.52
N LYS A 241 28.11 3.80 6.52
CA LYS A 241 28.17 4.29 5.13
C LYS A 241 26.87 4.98 4.75
N PRO A 242 26.87 6.30 4.52
CA PRO A 242 25.69 6.97 3.98
C PRO A 242 25.43 6.51 2.54
N PRO A 243 24.15 6.47 2.09
CA PRO A 243 23.81 6.22 0.70
C PRO A 243 24.48 7.26 -0.22
N LYS A 244 24.86 6.84 -1.43
CA LYS A 244 25.42 7.77 -2.42
C LYS A 244 24.38 8.82 -2.81
N THR A 245 24.81 10.05 -3.01
CA THR A 245 23.93 11.13 -3.50
C THR A 245 23.41 10.82 -4.90
N GLY A 246 22.11 11.06 -5.14
CA GLY A 246 21.46 10.82 -6.43
C GLY A 246 21.19 9.35 -6.75
N VAL A 247 21.38 8.43 -5.78
CA VAL A 247 21.05 7.02 -5.97
C VAL A 247 19.52 6.85 -6.04
N ARG A 248 19.07 5.93 -6.90
CA ARG A 248 17.65 5.67 -7.13
C ARG A 248 17.20 4.40 -6.46
N VAL A 249 15.90 4.34 -6.20
CA VAL A 249 15.22 3.15 -5.71
C VAL A 249 15.17 2.09 -6.81
N PHE A 250 15.62 0.88 -6.50
CA PHE A 250 15.45 -0.28 -7.37
C PHE A 250 14.08 -0.92 -7.14
N CYS A 251 13.74 -1.22 -5.88
CA CYS A 251 12.42 -1.73 -5.52
C CYS A 251 12.05 -1.42 -4.06
N PRO A 252 10.75 -1.29 -3.74
CA PRO A 252 10.28 -1.21 -2.35
C PRO A 252 10.41 -2.56 -1.65
N SER A 253 10.56 -2.53 -0.33
CA SER A 253 10.65 -3.73 0.52
C SER A 253 9.75 -3.66 1.76
N GLU A 254 9.40 -2.46 2.25
CA GLU A 254 8.44 -2.26 3.34
C GLU A 254 7.55 -1.03 3.07
N LEU A 255 6.33 -1.07 3.58
CA LEU A 255 5.38 0.05 3.57
C LEU A 255 5.85 1.18 4.47
N GLY A 256 5.67 2.41 4.03
CA GLY A 256 5.74 3.62 4.85
C GLY A 256 4.35 4.17 5.16
N LEU A 257 4.31 5.16 6.05
CA LEU A 257 3.11 5.86 6.47
C LEU A 257 3.40 7.35 6.59
N ARG A 258 2.53 8.18 6.03
CA ARG A 258 2.56 9.64 6.23
C ARG A 258 1.21 10.17 6.67
N ARG A 259 1.25 11.21 7.50
CA ARG A 259 0.10 12.06 7.81
C ARG A 259 0.10 13.26 6.87
N ILE A 260 -1.08 13.61 6.36
CA ILE A 260 -1.29 14.78 5.53
C ILE A 260 -1.96 15.86 6.39
N GLU A 261 -1.28 17.00 6.52
CA GLU A 261 -1.70 18.15 7.30
C GLU A 261 -2.04 19.30 6.34
N LYS A 262 -3.08 20.07 6.67
CA LYS A 262 -3.36 21.35 6.02
C LYS A 262 -2.69 22.45 6.84
N GLY A 263 -1.87 23.27 6.19
CA GLY A 263 -1.23 24.44 6.81
C GLY A 263 -2.24 25.53 7.16
N ASP A 264 -1.81 26.43 8.05
CA ASP A 264 -2.67 27.48 8.65
C ASP A 264 -3.16 28.53 7.64
N SER A 265 -2.49 28.68 6.50
CA SER A 265 -2.83 29.65 5.44
C SER A 265 -3.94 29.19 4.47
N GLY A 266 -4.62 28.08 4.78
CA GLY A 266 -5.67 27.49 3.93
C GLY A 266 -5.11 26.63 2.78
N ALA A 267 -6.03 26.17 1.93
CA ALA A 267 -5.97 25.21 0.80
C ALA A 267 -4.63 24.91 0.07
N ALA A 268 -3.66 25.83 0.06
CA ALA A 268 -2.45 25.76 -0.76
C ALA A 268 -1.22 25.16 -0.07
N ASP A 269 -1.23 24.97 1.26
CA ASP A 269 -0.07 24.43 2.00
C ASP A 269 -0.38 23.05 2.58
N ILE A 270 -0.42 22.03 1.72
CA ILE A 270 -0.56 20.64 2.17
C ILE A 270 0.83 20.11 2.56
N ARG A 271 1.04 19.84 3.85
CA ARG A 271 2.28 19.28 4.36
C ARG A 271 2.14 17.78 4.62
N ALA A 272 3.16 17.02 4.23
CA ALA A 272 3.26 15.60 4.57
C ALA A 272 4.27 15.40 5.71
N VAL A 273 3.85 14.71 6.76
CA VAL A 273 4.70 14.29 7.89
C VAL A 273 4.90 12.79 7.79
N THR A 274 6.14 12.35 7.61
CA THR A 274 6.48 10.93 7.61
C THR A 274 6.40 10.38 9.04
N LEU A 275 5.56 9.36 9.24
CA LEU A 275 5.42 8.66 10.52
C LEU A 275 6.21 7.33 10.51
N VAL A 276 6.20 6.64 9.38
CA VAL A 276 6.98 5.44 9.12
C VAL A 276 7.67 5.61 7.77
N ARG A 277 8.99 5.52 7.74
CA ARG A 277 9.75 5.57 6.48
C ARG A 277 9.54 4.26 5.73
N SER A 278 9.26 4.33 4.43
CA SER A 278 9.20 3.12 3.61
C SER A 278 10.62 2.57 3.43
N LYS A 279 10.82 1.27 3.58
CA LYS A 279 12.14 0.69 3.28
C LYS A 279 12.26 0.31 1.82
N VAL A 280 13.42 0.61 1.24
CA VAL A 280 13.72 0.43 -0.17
C VAL A 280 15.04 -0.28 -0.36
N ILE A 281 15.19 -0.96 -1.49
CA ILE A 281 16.47 -1.46 -1.96
C ILE A 281 16.93 -0.53 -3.08
N LEU A 282 18.18 -0.08 -2.99
CA LEU A 282 18.77 0.90 -3.90
C LEU A 282 19.45 0.22 -5.09
N GLU A 283 19.59 0.96 -6.19
CA GLU A 283 20.26 0.47 -7.41
C GLU A 283 21.71 0.04 -7.14
N ASP A 284 22.42 0.70 -6.21
CA ASP A 284 23.80 0.34 -5.86
C ASP A 284 23.90 -1.11 -5.34
N PHE A 285 22.96 -1.55 -4.51
CA PHE A 285 22.95 -2.94 -4.03
C PHE A 285 22.58 -3.92 -5.14
N ALA A 286 21.63 -3.54 -6.01
CA ALA A 286 21.30 -4.33 -7.20
C ALA A 286 22.52 -4.51 -8.13
N ASP A 287 23.39 -3.49 -8.21
CA ASP A 287 24.63 -3.53 -8.98
C ASP A 287 25.66 -4.49 -8.37
N GLU A 288 25.80 -4.47 -7.03
CA GLU A 288 26.66 -5.41 -6.29
C GLU A 288 26.21 -6.87 -6.49
N LEU A 289 24.92 -7.11 -6.65
CA LEU A 289 24.35 -8.42 -6.99
C LEU A 289 24.48 -8.80 -8.48
N GLY A 290 25.08 -7.93 -9.32
CA GLY A 290 25.24 -8.17 -10.76
C GLY A 290 23.95 -8.03 -11.58
N LEU A 291 22.88 -7.45 -11.01
CA LEU A 291 21.58 -7.34 -11.70
C LEU A 291 21.63 -6.39 -12.90
N ARG A 292 22.54 -5.41 -12.91
CA ARG A 292 22.76 -4.53 -14.07
C ARG A 292 23.20 -5.28 -15.33
N GLU A 293 23.99 -6.33 -15.18
CA GLU A 293 24.44 -7.12 -16.33
C GLU A 293 23.27 -7.87 -16.97
N ILE A 294 22.38 -8.40 -16.12
CA ILE A 294 21.13 -9.06 -16.53
C ILE A 294 20.25 -8.08 -17.33
N LEU A 295 20.08 -6.86 -16.84
CA LEU A 295 19.27 -5.84 -17.50
C LEU A 295 19.87 -5.43 -18.85
N ARG A 296 21.20 -5.21 -18.92
CA ARG A 296 21.89 -4.86 -20.17
C ARG A 296 21.85 -5.96 -21.24
N CYS A 297 21.84 -7.23 -20.84
CA CYS A 297 21.75 -8.35 -21.77
C CYS A 297 20.35 -8.51 -22.38
N ALA A 298 19.32 -8.02 -21.69
CA ALA A 298 17.95 -8.07 -22.14
C ALA A 298 17.65 -7.02 -23.23
N ASP A 299 18.19 -5.81 -23.10
CA ASP A 299 17.98 -4.71 -24.06
C ASP A 299 18.62 -4.95 -25.44
N LYS A 300 19.50 -5.96 -25.56
CA LYS A 300 20.18 -6.35 -26.80
C LYS A 300 19.47 -7.44 -27.59
N LYS A 301 18.32 -7.94 -27.12
CA LYS A 301 17.52 -9.00 -27.77
C LYS A 301 16.15 -8.48 -28.18
#